data_AF-A0A6A5QSU5-F1
#
_entry.id   AF-A0A6A5QSU5-F1
#
_cell.length_a   1.000
_cell.length_b   1.000
_cell.length_c   1.000
_cell.angle_alpha   90.00
_cell.angle_beta   90.00
_cell.angle_gamma   90.00
#
_symmetry.space_group_name_H-M   'P 1'
#
loop_
_entity.id
_entity.type
_entity.pdbx_description
1 polymer ?
#
loop_
_entity_poly.entity_id
_entity_poly.type
_entity_poly.pdbx_seq_one_letter_code
_entity_poly.pdbx_strand_id
1 'polypeptide(L)'
;LTDPASYKLATDVERSIHMEANHLQVGGQTFSFEFSAMERQLIELGGITQAFQKHGKTLFQTMVKPPGPRVFNNSSDKATTLNDNRRC
;
A
#
# COMPACT_ATOMS: atom_id res chain seq x y z
N LEU A 1 14.70 -2.37 -13.24
CA LEU A 1 15.49 -2.55 -14.48
C LEU A 1 15.70 -1.18 -15.12
N THR A 2 16.89 -0.60 -14.99
CA THR A 2 17.19 0.75 -15.49
C THR A 2 18.27 0.77 -16.56
N ASP A 3 18.87 -0.38 -16.87
CA ASP A 3 19.96 -0.49 -17.83
C ASP A 3 19.46 -0.28 -19.28
N PRO A 4 19.87 0.81 -19.96
CA PRO A 4 19.48 1.07 -21.35
C PRO A 4 19.97 0.01 -22.34
N ALA A 5 21.02 -0.75 -22.01
CA ALA A 5 21.55 -1.81 -22.86
C ALA A 5 20.52 -2.93 -23.09
N SER A 6 19.67 -3.20 -22.09
CA SER A 6 18.62 -4.23 -22.18
C SER A 6 17.64 -3.97 -23.33
N TYR A 7 17.25 -2.71 -23.56
CA TYR A 7 16.34 -2.32 -24.63
C TYR A 7 16.98 -2.38 -26.01
N LYS A 8 18.26 -2.00 -26.12
CA LYS A 8 19.00 -2.05 -27.39
C LYS A 8 19.21 -3.49 -27.85
N LEU A 9 19.52 -4.39 -26.91
CA LEU A 9 19.74 -5.80 -27.18
C LEU A 9 18.45 -6.54 -27.51
N ALA A 10 17.29 -6.09 -27.03
CA ALA A 10 16.01 -6.77 -27.18
C ALA A 10 15.40 -6.80 -28.59
N THR A 11 16.07 -6.24 -29.60
CA THR A 11 15.60 -6.22 -30.99
C THR A 11 16.01 -7.53 -31.69
N ASP A 12 15.04 -8.28 -32.20
CA ASP A 12 15.21 -9.54 -32.95
C ASP A 12 15.98 -10.68 -32.24
N VAL A 13 16.05 -10.64 -30.91
CA VAL A 13 16.62 -11.74 -30.11
C VAL A 13 15.60 -12.34 -29.15
N GLU A 14 15.88 -13.59 -28.77
CA GLU A 14 15.10 -14.31 -27.76
C GLU A 14 15.21 -13.64 -26.39
N ARG A 15 14.08 -13.64 -25.68
CA ARG A 15 13.92 -13.01 -24.36
C ARG A 15 13.27 -14.00 -23.40
N SER A 16 13.90 -14.20 -22.26
CA SER A 16 13.34 -14.98 -21.14
C SER A 16 13.28 -14.11 -19.89
N ILE A 17 12.19 -14.22 -19.14
CA ILE A 17 12.04 -13.49 -17.87
C ILE A 17 11.79 -14.49 -16.75
N HIS A 18 12.68 -14.49 -15.77
CA HIS A 18 12.59 -15.29 -14.56
C HIS A 18 12.11 -14.40 -13.40
N MET A 19 10.82 -14.46 -13.10
CA MET A 19 10.17 -13.65 -12.06
C MET A 19 10.68 -13.98 -10.64
N GLU A 20 11.00 -15.25 -10.36
CA GLU A 20 11.46 -15.70 -9.03
C GLU A 20 12.89 -15.25 -8.72
N ALA A 21 13.78 -15.38 -9.70
CA ALA A 21 15.16 -14.92 -9.61
C ALA A 21 15.30 -13.40 -9.87
N ASN A 22 14.22 -12.74 -10.28
CA ASN A 22 14.18 -11.36 -10.75
C ASN A 22 15.22 -11.07 -11.85
N HIS A 23 15.35 -11.99 -12.81
CA HIS A 23 16.33 -11.90 -13.90
C HIS A 23 15.64 -11.84 -15.27
N LEU A 24 16.14 -10.98 -16.14
CA LEU A 24 15.78 -10.87 -17.54
C LEU A 24 16.97 -11.35 -18.38
N GLN A 25 16.78 -12.34 -19.22
CA GLN A 25 17.76 -12.76 -20.22
C GLN A 25 17.40 -12.20 -21.60
N VAL A 26 18.37 -11.54 -22.24
CA VAL A 26 18.24 -10.97 -23.59
C VAL A 26 19.52 -11.24 -24.36
N GLY A 27 19.44 -11.98 -25.47
CA GLY A 27 20.61 -12.22 -26.34
C GLY A 27 21.81 -12.82 -25.61
N GLY A 28 21.57 -13.70 -24.63
CA GLY A 28 22.61 -14.33 -23.80
C GLY A 28 23.14 -13.47 -22.64
N GLN A 29 22.70 -12.22 -22.51
CA GLN A 29 23.01 -11.38 -21.34
C GLN A 29 21.93 -11.49 -20.27
N THR A 30 22.33 -11.40 -19.00
CA THR A 30 21.41 -11.43 -17.85
C THR A 30 21.38 -10.06 -17.18
N PHE A 31 20.17 -9.55 -16.97
CA PHE A 31 19.89 -8.29 -16.29
C PHE A 31 19.04 -8.57 -15.04
N SER A 32 19.53 -8.16 -13.87
CA SER A 32 18.76 -8.26 -12.63
C SER A 32 17.81 -7.07 -12.49
N PHE A 33 16.66 -7.31 -11.88
CA PHE A 33 15.72 -6.27 -11.49
C PHE A 33 15.17 -6.57 -10.09
N GLU A 34 14.49 -5.60 -9.50
CA GLU A 34 13.85 -5.77 -8.21
C GLU A 34 12.42 -5.25 -8.30
N PHE A 35 11.54 -5.90 -7.53
CA PHE A 35 10.19 -5.42 -7.29
C PHE A 35 10.13 -4.83 -5.88
N SER A 36 9.46 -3.69 -5.76
CA SER A 36 8.98 -3.22 -4.47
C SER A 36 8.02 -4.23 -3.84
N ALA A 37 7.84 -4.15 -2.53
CA ALA A 37 6.89 -4.99 -1.80
C ALA A 37 5.47 -4.88 -2.36
N MET A 38 5.07 -3.68 -2.78
CA MET A 38 3.77 -3.42 -3.39
C MET A 38 3.64 -4.12 -4.75
N GLU A 39 4.63 -4.00 -5.63
CA GLU A 39 4.60 -4.61 -6.95
C GLU A 39 4.49 -6.14 -6.87
N ARG A 40 5.19 -6.77 -5.91
CA ARG A 40 5.06 -8.22 -5.68
C ARG A 40 3.63 -8.61 -5.30
N GLN A 41 3.04 -7.90 -4.34
CA GLN A 41 1.65 -8.14 -3.94
C GLN A 41 0.67 -7.95 -5.10
N LEU A 42 0.90 -6.94 -5.95
CA LEU A 42 0.08 -6.71 -7.13
C LEU A 42 0.19 -7.86 -8.14
N ILE A 43 1.40 -8.37 -8.39
CA ILE A 43 1.62 -9.51 -9.28
C ILE A 43 0.90 -10.76 -8.75
N GLU A 44 1.04 -11.06 -7.46
CA GLU A 44 0.35 -12.19 -6.80
C GLU A 44 -1.18 -12.09 -6.89
N LEU A 45 -1.72 -10.87 -6.89
CA LEU A 45 -3.15 -10.61 -7.04
C LEU A 45 -3.65 -10.65 -8.50
N GLY A 46 -2.78 -10.93 -9.47
CA GLY A 46 -3.14 -10.92 -10.90
C GLY A 46 -3.08 -9.53 -11.55
N GLY A 47 -2.29 -8.62 -10.97
CA GLY A 47 -2.03 -7.27 -11.46
C GLY A 47 -2.96 -6.20 -10.88
N ILE A 48 -2.71 -4.95 -11.27
CA ILE A 48 -3.40 -3.75 -10.75
C ILE A 48 -4.91 -3.85 -10.96
N THR A 49 -5.37 -4.29 -12.12
CA THR A 49 -6.81 -4.41 -12.43
C THR A 49 -7.51 -5.35 -11.46
N GLN A 50 -6.95 -6.53 -11.22
CA GLN A 50 -7.53 -7.53 -10.31
C GLN A 50 -7.44 -7.07 -8.85
N ALA A 51 -6.30 -6.48 -8.45
CA ALA A 51 -6.16 -5.87 -7.14
C ALA A 51 -7.20 -4.75 -6.92
N PHE A 52 -7.48 -3.93 -7.94
CA PHE A 52 -8.50 -2.88 -7.87
C PHE A 52 -9.92 -3.44 -7.85
N GLN A 53 -10.23 -4.50 -8.59
CA GLN A 53 -11.53 -5.15 -8.49
C GLN A 53 -11.77 -5.73 -7.09
N LYS A 54 -10.74 -6.33 -6.49
CA LYS A 54 -10.77 -6.96 -5.16
C LYS A 54 -10.82 -5.95 -4.01
N HIS A 55 -9.97 -4.91 -4.07
CA HIS A 55 -9.76 -3.98 -2.96
C HIS A 55 -10.24 -2.56 -3.24
N GLY A 56 -10.39 -2.17 -4.52
CA GLY A 56 -10.84 -0.84 -4.93
C GLY A 56 -12.23 -0.50 -4.41
N LYS A 57 -13.15 -1.47 -4.30
CA LYS A 57 -14.43 -1.27 -3.61
C LYS A 57 -14.22 -0.83 -2.16
N THR A 58 -13.29 -1.45 -1.43
CA THR A 58 -12.98 -1.10 -0.03
C THR A 58 -12.25 0.24 0.07
N LEU A 59 -11.35 0.56 -0.86
CA LEU A 59 -10.70 1.88 -0.94
C LEU A 59 -11.72 2.99 -1.20
N PHE A 60 -12.61 2.83 -2.18
CA PHE A 60 -13.69 3.78 -2.42
C PHE A 60 -14.65 3.87 -1.23
N GLN A 61 -15.04 2.76 -0.61
CA GLN A 61 -15.86 2.76 0.60
C GLN A 61 -15.21 3.53 1.75
N THR A 62 -13.88 3.44 1.88
CA THR A 62 -13.13 4.15 2.92
C THR A 62 -13.02 5.65 2.61
N MET A 63 -12.78 6.02 1.35
CA MET A 63 -12.68 7.43 0.93
C MET A 63 -14.02 8.17 0.93
N VAL A 64 -15.10 7.48 0.55
CA VAL A 64 -16.46 8.05 0.45
C VAL A 64 -17.23 7.88 1.75
N LYS A 65 -16.64 7.25 2.78
CA LYS A 65 -17.29 7.10 4.09
C LYS A 65 -17.57 8.50 4.65
N PRO A 66 -18.85 8.89 4.84
CA PRO A 66 -19.14 10.16 5.49
C PRO A 66 -18.48 10.12 6.87
N PRO A 67 -17.82 11.21 7.30
CA PRO A 67 -17.27 11.27 8.64
C PRO A 67 -18.40 10.95 9.61
N GLY A 68 -18.23 9.87 10.37
CA GLY A 68 -19.23 9.45 11.35
C GLY A 68 -19.53 10.60 12.32
N PRO A 69 -20.68 10.58 13.01
CA PRO A 69 -21.02 11.62 13.97
C PRO A 69 -19.86 11.76 14.97
N ARG A 70 -19.17 12.90 14.93
CA ARG A 70 -18.14 13.25 15.91
C ARG A 70 -18.88 13.51 17.22
N VAL A 71 -18.94 12.51 18.08
CA VAL A 71 -19.43 12.71 19.45
C VAL A 71 -18.37 13.52 20.19
N PHE A 72 -18.62 14.81 20.34
CA PHE A 72 -17.82 15.67 21.21
C PHE A 72 -18.24 15.38 22.65
N ASN A 73 -17.46 14.55 23.36
CA ASN A 73 -17.59 14.42 24.80
C ASN A 73 -17.01 15.68 25.44
N ASN A 74 -17.89 16.64 25.76
CA ASN A 74 -17.52 17.75 26.64
C ASN A 74 -17.46 17.20 28.07
N SER A 75 -16.27 16.87 28.56
CA SER A 75 -16.05 16.67 30.00
C SER A 75 -16.31 18.00 30.70
N SER A 76 -17.51 18.17 31.24
CA SER A 76 -17.77 19.19 32.23
C SER A 76 -17.18 18.72 33.56
N ASP A 77 -15.97 19.20 33.89
CA ASP A 77 -15.43 19.13 35.25
C ASP A 77 -16.31 20.03 36.15
N LYS A 78 -17.41 19.45 36.65
CA LYS A 78 -18.11 19.94 37.84
C LYS A 78 -17.67 19.08 39.01
N ALA A 79 -16.71 19.58 39.78
CA ALA A 79 -16.49 19.19 41.17
C ALA A 79 -16.40 20.48 42.01
N THR A 80 -17.55 21.05 42.38
CA THR A 80 -18.11 21.04 43.74
C THR A 80 -17.40 22.00 44.70
N THR A 81 -17.92 23.22 44.77
CA THR A 81 -17.93 24.01 46.01
C THR A 81 -19.01 23.44 46.93
N LEU A 82 -18.67 23.09 48.18
CA LEU A 82 -19.37 23.57 49.38
C LEU A 82 -18.70 23.07 50.67
N ASN A 83 -18.65 24.00 51.62
CA ASN A 83 -18.05 24.04 52.96
C ASN A 83 -18.93 23.33 54.01
N ASP A 84 -18.37 22.76 55.11
CA ASP A 84 -18.80 23.04 56.51
C ASP A 84 -17.93 22.35 57.59
N ASN A 85 -17.73 23.09 58.69
CA ASN A 85 -17.03 22.79 59.94
C ASN A 85 -17.76 21.77 60.85
N ARG A 86 -17.02 20.93 61.59
CA ARG A 86 -17.07 20.78 63.09
C ARG A 86 -16.34 19.54 63.65
N ARG A 87 -15.65 19.75 64.79
CA ARG A 87 -15.12 18.81 65.83
C ARG A 87 -13.83 18.06 65.47
N CYS A 88 -12.77 18.01 66.28
CA CYS A 88 -12.60 18.18 67.73
C CYS A 88 -11.42 19.09 68.08
#